data_AF-A0A2U2BVV7-F1
#
_entry.id   AF-A0A2U2BVV7-F1
#
_cell.length_a   1.000
_cell.length_b   1.000
_cell.length_c   1.000
_cell.angle_alpha   90.00
_cell.angle_beta   90.00
_cell.angle_gamma   90.00
#
_symmetry.space_group_name_H-M   'P 1'
#
loop_
_entity.id
_entity.type
_entity.pdbx_description
1 polymer ?
#
loop_
_entity_poly.entity_id
_entity_poly.type
_entity_poly.pdbx_seq_one_letter_code
_entity_poly.pdbx_strand_id
1 'polypeptide(L)'
;MSQDAIPLDTKRHSAAHLMAAAVKDLWPEAKFGVGPATATGFFYDIALDHTLTEEDLGKIEKRMKEMRKKKLPFERVDLNVDDAIKYMADEGQDFKVELLKLLRDKGSTAIAKETGDEAVVGEGVDTISFYKTGDFVDLCRGPHVDHTGQVGHFKLRSIAGAYWRGDADNAQLQRIHALAFDTKEELDAEIHRLEEQAKRDHRKLGKQLGLFTIVDEVGSGLPLWLPAGNVIRDELERLARIEEHKAGYHRISTPHITKGELYEKSGHLPYYADDMYAPIMIDEQEYYLRPMNCPHHHMVFAHDQWSYRDMPVRLAEYGQVYRYEASGGLSGLMRVRGFCQNDAHIYCREDQAKDEFLAVMHMHAMYYRMFGIEDFWMRVSLPDFEDLGKYVDDVAGWKKAMAILKEAMDESGYPYEEVEGEAAFYGPKVDFMIKSVVGTEYAISTNQLDFMATQRFDLGYTAEDGSKQPVYVIHRAPLGSHERFTAFLIEHYAGKFPTWLAPVQAIVIPIADRHEDYANKVRDTLFRAPVDTVHGGVRVEVDLAAERMQKKIRNAQTRQIPYMLVVGDAEAEAGEVAVRHRDHGDVGKFKLDDLVERIATEQRTRTDLPKPE
;
A
#
# COMPACT_ATOMS: atom_id res chain seq x y z
N MET A 1 -17.10 -32.98 -27.70
CA MET A 1 -15.75 -33.11 -27.13
C MET A 1 -15.30 -31.70 -26.83
N SER A 2 -15.34 -31.30 -25.55
CA SER A 2 -14.90 -29.97 -25.12
C SER A 2 -13.43 -29.83 -25.50
N GLN A 3 -13.10 -28.81 -26.30
CA GLN A 3 -11.71 -28.36 -26.37
C GLN A 3 -11.38 -27.88 -24.96
N ASP A 4 -10.51 -28.59 -24.26
CA ASP A 4 -9.99 -28.11 -22.98
C ASP A 4 -9.44 -26.71 -23.20
N ALA A 5 -9.98 -25.74 -22.47
CA ALA A 5 -9.59 -24.35 -22.62
C ALA A 5 -8.10 -24.24 -22.28
N ILE A 6 -7.29 -23.81 -23.26
CA ILE A 6 -5.85 -23.63 -23.07
C ILE A 6 -5.64 -22.65 -21.90
N PRO A 7 -4.84 -23.01 -20.87
CA PRO A 7 -4.60 -22.16 -19.72
C PRO A 7 -4.07 -20.77 -20.12
N LEU A 8 -4.54 -19.74 -19.42
CA LEU A 8 -4.19 -18.35 -19.74
C LEU A 8 -2.70 -18.07 -19.54
N ASP A 9 -2.08 -18.74 -18.55
CA ASP A 9 -0.64 -18.67 -18.31
C ASP A 9 0.17 -19.16 -19.53
N THR A 10 -0.23 -20.28 -20.12
CA THR A 10 0.35 -20.81 -21.36
C THR A 10 0.24 -19.82 -22.52
N LYS A 11 -0.91 -19.14 -22.66
CA LYS A 11 -1.12 -18.12 -23.70
C LYS A 11 -0.25 -16.90 -23.48
N ARG A 12 -0.16 -16.40 -22.25
CA ARG A 12 0.69 -15.26 -21.86
C ARG A 12 2.17 -15.56 -22.07
N HIS A 13 2.61 -16.75 -21.68
CA HIS A 13 3.98 -17.18 -21.91
C HIS A 13 4.30 -17.30 -23.40
N SER A 14 3.37 -17.85 -24.20
CA SER A 14 3.48 -17.88 -25.66
C SER A 14 3.46 -16.48 -26.29
N ALA A 15 2.71 -15.53 -25.73
CA ALA A 15 2.73 -14.13 -26.15
C ALA A 15 4.07 -13.44 -25.83
N ALA A 16 4.74 -13.82 -24.74
CA ALA A 16 6.10 -13.36 -24.43
C ALA A 16 7.11 -13.80 -25.51
N HIS A 17 7.05 -15.08 -25.93
CA HIS A 17 7.87 -15.57 -27.03
C HIS A 17 7.54 -14.89 -28.36
N LEU A 18 6.26 -14.63 -28.63
CA LEU A 18 5.84 -13.86 -29.81
C LEU A 18 6.41 -12.43 -29.79
N MET A 19 6.48 -11.80 -28.62
CA MET A 19 7.09 -10.48 -28.46
C MET A 19 8.60 -10.54 -28.70
N ALA A 20 9.29 -11.52 -28.13
CA ALA A 20 10.73 -11.70 -28.34
C ALA A 20 11.06 -11.97 -29.82
N ALA A 21 10.27 -12.82 -30.48
CA ALA A 21 10.38 -13.05 -31.93
C ALA A 21 10.19 -11.76 -32.74
N ALA A 22 9.19 -10.95 -32.38
CA ALA A 22 8.95 -9.66 -33.03
C ALA A 22 10.09 -8.66 -32.80
N VAL A 23 10.71 -8.65 -31.61
CA VAL A 23 11.88 -7.83 -31.32
C VAL A 23 13.09 -8.31 -32.12
N LYS A 24 13.37 -9.62 -32.17
CA LYS A 24 14.50 -10.19 -32.94
C LYS A 24 14.39 -9.90 -34.43
N ASP A 25 13.17 -9.87 -34.97
CA ASP A 25 12.90 -9.54 -36.37
C ASP A 25 13.13 -8.05 -36.68
N LEU A 26 12.83 -7.16 -35.74
CA LEU A 26 13.07 -5.71 -35.87
C LEU A 26 14.53 -5.33 -35.58
N TRP A 27 15.16 -6.01 -34.62
CA TRP A 27 16.53 -5.82 -34.16
C TRP A 27 17.24 -7.17 -34.04
N PRO A 28 17.89 -7.65 -35.12
CA PRO A 28 18.58 -8.93 -35.15
C PRO A 28 19.68 -9.10 -34.10
N GLU A 29 20.26 -8.01 -33.61
CA GLU A 29 21.32 -7.97 -32.60
C GLU A 29 20.81 -8.13 -31.16
N ALA A 30 19.49 -8.11 -30.94
CA ALA A 30 18.90 -8.21 -29.61
C ALA A 30 19.31 -9.51 -28.89
N LYS A 31 19.66 -9.38 -27.61
CA LYS A 31 19.99 -10.51 -26.72
C LYS A 31 18.91 -10.65 -25.65
N PHE A 32 18.39 -11.85 -25.49
CA PHE A 32 17.23 -12.12 -24.65
C PHE A 32 17.62 -12.70 -23.30
N GLY A 33 17.07 -12.12 -22.23
CA GLY A 33 17.18 -12.60 -20.87
C GLY A 33 16.04 -13.54 -20.51
N VAL A 34 15.21 -13.12 -19.54
CA VAL A 34 14.04 -13.89 -19.06
C VAL A 34 12.73 -13.23 -19.45
N GLY A 35 11.71 -14.04 -19.72
CA GLY A 35 10.38 -13.56 -20.13
C GLY A 35 9.22 -14.38 -19.58
N PRO A 36 8.95 -14.32 -18.26
CA PRO A 36 7.88 -15.10 -17.65
C PRO A 36 6.50 -14.48 -17.91
N ALA A 37 5.47 -15.33 -17.79
CA ALA A 37 4.10 -14.87 -17.64
C ALA A 37 3.89 -14.22 -16.25
N THR A 38 2.87 -13.37 -16.15
CA THR A 38 2.45 -12.68 -14.93
C THR A 38 0.93 -12.82 -14.76
N ALA A 39 0.41 -12.42 -13.60
CA ALA A 39 -1.02 -12.55 -13.27
C ALA A 39 -1.98 -11.89 -14.29
N THR A 40 -1.55 -10.87 -15.02
CA THR A 40 -2.37 -10.16 -16.04
C THR A 40 -1.72 -10.07 -17.42
N GLY A 41 -0.54 -10.67 -17.62
CA GLY A 41 0.20 -10.50 -18.85
C GLY A 41 1.57 -11.18 -18.82
N PHE A 42 2.61 -10.49 -19.26
CA PHE A 42 3.99 -11.00 -19.32
C PHE A 42 4.99 -9.84 -19.39
N PHE A 43 6.27 -10.15 -19.20
CA PHE A 43 7.35 -9.23 -19.56
C PHE A 43 8.48 -9.97 -20.28
N TYR A 44 9.43 -9.23 -20.84
CA TYR A 44 10.67 -9.82 -21.36
C TYR A 44 11.84 -8.84 -21.17
N ASP A 45 12.95 -9.33 -20.64
CA ASP A 45 14.20 -8.60 -20.48
C ASP A 45 15.09 -8.72 -21.72
N ILE A 46 15.52 -7.59 -22.26
CA ILE A 46 16.23 -7.53 -23.54
C ILE A 46 17.45 -6.63 -23.40
N ALA A 47 18.63 -7.13 -23.74
CA ALA A 47 19.78 -6.27 -23.97
C ALA A 47 19.78 -5.84 -25.44
N LEU A 48 19.80 -4.54 -25.62
CA LEU A 48 19.79 -3.89 -26.91
C LEU A 48 20.47 -2.53 -26.76
N ASP A 49 21.39 -2.20 -27.66
CA ASP A 49 22.08 -0.90 -27.65
C ASP A 49 21.12 0.25 -27.95
N HIS A 50 20.08 -0.01 -28.74
CA HIS A 50 18.98 0.92 -29.00
C HIS A 50 18.08 1.04 -27.76
N THR A 51 17.94 2.26 -27.23
CA THR A 51 16.99 2.56 -26.15
C THR A 51 15.56 2.54 -26.68
N LEU A 52 14.76 1.59 -26.22
CA LEU A 52 13.37 1.41 -26.61
C LEU A 52 12.53 2.61 -26.15
N THR A 53 11.63 3.02 -27.04
CA THR A 53 10.70 4.13 -26.81
C THR A 53 9.24 3.67 -26.93
N GLU A 54 8.28 4.53 -26.55
CA GLU A 54 6.85 4.24 -26.76
C GLU A 54 6.50 4.04 -28.25
N GLU A 55 7.22 4.72 -29.16
CA GLU A 55 7.05 4.51 -30.60
C GLU A 55 7.46 3.08 -31.01
N ASP A 56 8.53 2.58 -30.40
CA ASP A 56 9.04 1.22 -30.65
C ASP A 56 8.07 0.16 -30.11
N LEU A 57 7.40 0.40 -28.97
CA LEU A 57 6.29 -0.46 -28.53
C LEU A 57 5.20 -0.55 -29.59
N GLY A 58 4.87 0.56 -30.27
CA GLY A 58 3.93 0.56 -31.39
C GLY A 58 4.39 -0.31 -32.57
N LYS A 59 5.68 -0.27 -32.90
CA LYS A 59 6.29 -1.09 -33.97
C LYS A 59 6.29 -2.57 -33.61
N ILE A 60 6.71 -2.92 -32.39
CA ILE A 60 6.75 -4.30 -31.89
C ILE A 60 5.33 -4.87 -31.85
N GLU A 61 4.35 -4.14 -31.30
CA GLU A 61 2.97 -4.60 -31.22
C GLU A 61 2.36 -4.83 -32.62
N LYS A 62 2.68 -3.96 -33.59
CA LYS A 62 2.29 -4.17 -34.99
C LYS A 62 2.91 -5.45 -35.54
N ARG A 63 4.20 -5.68 -35.31
CA ARG A 63 4.90 -6.88 -35.79
C ARG A 63 4.37 -8.16 -35.16
N MET A 64 4.10 -8.16 -33.85
CA MET A 64 3.44 -9.26 -33.15
C MET A 64 2.06 -9.59 -33.78
N LYS A 65 1.26 -8.57 -34.11
CA LYS A 65 -0.04 -8.75 -34.78
C LYS A 65 0.10 -9.37 -36.17
N GLU A 66 1.13 -8.99 -36.93
CA GLU A 66 1.44 -9.62 -38.22
C GLU A 66 1.82 -11.09 -38.07
N MET A 67 2.72 -11.42 -37.13
CA MET A 67 3.13 -12.78 -36.83
C MET A 67 1.99 -13.65 -36.30
N ARG A 68 1.09 -13.09 -35.47
CA ARG A 68 -0.15 -13.75 -35.01
C ARG A 68 -1.06 -14.13 -36.18
N LYS A 69 -1.25 -13.23 -37.16
CA LYS A 69 -2.07 -13.50 -38.35
C LYS A 69 -1.51 -14.63 -39.21
N LYS A 70 -0.19 -14.81 -39.24
CA LYS A 70 0.48 -15.90 -39.96
C LYS A 70 0.29 -17.28 -39.32
N LYS A 71 -0.15 -17.36 -38.07
CA LYS A 71 -0.33 -18.62 -37.31
C LYS A 71 0.94 -19.50 -37.34
N LEU A 72 2.08 -18.91 -37.02
CA LEU A 72 3.35 -19.63 -36.95
C LEU A 72 3.27 -20.69 -35.84
N PRO A 73 3.75 -21.93 -36.08
CA PRO A 73 3.77 -22.96 -35.05
C PRO A 73 4.80 -22.66 -33.95
N PHE A 74 4.53 -23.11 -32.72
CA PHE A 74 5.53 -23.19 -31.65
C PHE A 74 6.14 -24.60 -31.65
N GLU A 75 7.29 -24.76 -32.30
CA GLU A 75 7.92 -26.07 -32.47
C GLU A 75 8.91 -26.34 -31.34
N ARG A 76 8.67 -27.39 -30.56
CA ARG A 76 9.61 -27.84 -29.53
C ARG A 76 10.79 -28.57 -30.19
N VAL A 77 12.00 -28.15 -29.84
CA VAL A 77 13.25 -28.78 -30.26
C VAL A 77 14.02 -29.15 -29.02
N ASP A 78 14.31 -30.44 -28.84
CA ASP A 78 15.16 -30.91 -27.74
C ASP A 78 16.59 -31.06 -28.26
N LEU A 79 17.56 -30.43 -27.57
CA LEU A 79 18.99 -30.50 -27.87
C LEU A 79 19.73 -31.04 -26.65
N ASN A 80 20.86 -31.72 -26.85
CA ASN A 80 21.75 -31.98 -25.72
C ASN A 80 22.31 -30.64 -25.18
N VAL A 81 22.70 -30.62 -23.92
CA VAL A 81 23.11 -29.38 -23.24
C VAL A 81 24.35 -28.71 -23.87
N ASP A 82 25.30 -29.47 -24.41
CA ASP A 82 26.51 -28.92 -25.02
C ASP A 82 26.23 -28.31 -26.41
N ASP A 83 25.40 -28.96 -27.22
CA ASP A 83 24.92 -28.48 -28.51
C ASP A 83 24.03 -27.25 -28.33
N ALA A 84 23.21 -27.23 -27.27
CA ALA A 84 22.42 -26.07 -26.87
C ALA A 84 23.29 -24.86 -26.51
N ILE A 85 24.35 -25.07 -25.72
CA ILE A 85 25.32 -24.03 -25.35
C ILE A 85 26.00 -23.48 -26.61
N LYS A 86 26.45 -24.37 -27.51
CA LYS A 86 27.10 -23.98 -28.75
C LYS A 86 26.15 -23.19 -29.66
N TYR A 87 24.93 -23.68 -29.86
CA TYR A 87 23.93 -23.02 -30.69
C TYR A 87 23.62 -21.60 -30.20
N MET A 88 23.39 -21.41 -28.90
CA MET A 88 23.11 -20.09 -28.33
C MET A 88 24.34 -19.16 -28.35
N ALA A 89 25.55 -19.71 -28.27
CA ALA A 89 26.78 -18.93 -28.43
C ALA A 89 26.96 -18.45 -29.88
N ASP A 90 26.70 -19.31 -30.86
CA ASP A 90 26.76 -18.98 -32.29
C ASP A 90 25.70 -17.91 -32.66
N GLU A 91 24.52 -17.93 -32.01
CA GLU A 91 23.45 -16.92 -32.12
C GLU A 91 23.69 -15.63 -31.29
N GLY A 92 24.83 -15.55 -30.59
CA GLY A 92 25.22 -14.39 -29.77
C GLY A 92 24.34 -14.15 -28.53
N GLN A 93 23.66 -15.18 -28.02
CA GLN A 93 22.73 -15.10 -26.89
C GLN A 93 23.44 -15.39 -25.54
N ASP A 94 24.35 -14.49 -25.13
CA ASP A 94 25.23 -14.69 -23.96
C ASP A 94 24.48 -15.03 -22.66
N PHE A 95 23.34 -14.38 -22.40
CA PHE A 95 22.51 -14.65 -21.21
C PHE A 95 21.93 -16.07 -21.21
N LYS A 96 21.55 -16.58 -22.37
CA LYS A 96 21.03 -17.95 -22.51
C LYS A 96 22.16 -18.97 -22.35
N VAL A 97 23.35 -18.67 -22.86
CA VAL A 97 24.56 -19.49 -22.65
C VAL A 97 24.88 -19.63 -21.16
N GLU A 98 24.78 -18.55 -20.40
CA GLU A 98 24.98 -18.57 -18.95
C GLU A 98 23.95 -19.47 -18.22
N LEU A 99 22.66 -19.30 -18.55
CA LEU A 99 21.56 -20.13 -18.05
C LEU A 99 21.79 -21.63 -18.34
N LEU A 100 22.24 -21.96 -19.55
CA LEU A 100 22.50 -23.34 -19.96
C LEU A 100 23.68 -23.97 -19.20
N LYS A 101 24.77 -23.21 -19.00
CA LYS A 101 25.91 -23.69 -18.20
C LYS A 101 25.50 -24.00 -16.76
N LEU A 102 24.61 -23.19 -16.18
CA LEU A 102 24.10 -23.44 -14.84
C LEU A 102 23.16 -24.65 -14.77
N LEU A 103 22.29 -24.81 -15.76
CA LEU A 103 21.47 -26.02 -15.87
C LEU A 103 22.31 -27.30 -16.01
N ARG A 104 23.41 -27.24 -16.77
CA ARG A 104 24.38 -28.33 -16.89
C ARG A 104 25.07 -28.62 -15.55
N ASP A 105 25.58 -27.57 -14.90
CA ASP A 105 26.49 -27.73 -13.75
C ASP A 105 25.74 -27.93 -12.42
N LYS A 106 24.50 -27.42 -12.30
CA LYS A 106 23.72 -27.38 -11.03
C LYS A 106 22.29 -27.90 -11.13
N GLY A 107 21.81 -28.26 -12.33
CA GLY A 107 20.42 -28.70 -12.56
C GLY A 107 19.36 -27.59 -12.45
N SER A 108 19.77 -26.35 -12.13
CA SER A 108 18.87 -25.21 -11.92
C SER A 108 19.45 -23.91 -12.47
N THR A 109 18.57 -23.02 -12.92
CA THR A 109 18.92 -21.65 -13.33
C THR A 109 18.97 -20.66 -12.15
N ALA A 110 18.49 -21.07 -10.97
CA ALA A 110 18.52 -20.26 -9.76
C ALA A 110 19.91 -20.30 -9.09
N ILE A 111 20.38 -19.17 -8.58
CA ILE A 111 21.60 -19.13 -7.76
C ILE A 111 21.21 -18.97 -6.28
N ALA A 112 21.92 -19.65 -5.38
CA ALA A 112 21.71 -19.58 -3.92
C ALA A 112 21.66 -18.14 -3.34
N LYS A 113 22.36 -17.18 -3.96
CA LYS A 113 22.33 -15.75 -3.58
C LYS A 113 20.98 -15.07 -3.88
N GLU A 114 20.17 -15.65 -4.76
CA GLU A 114 18.86 -15.15 -5.21
C GLU A 114 17.70 -15.76 -4.41
N THR A 115 17.87 -16.98 -3.89
CA THR A 115 16.81 -17.73 -3.19
C THR A 115 17.02 -17.83 -1.68
N GLY A 116 18.21 -17.49 -1.17
CA GLY A 116 18.57 -17.65 0.25
C GLY A 116 18.70 -19.11 0.70
N ASP A 117 18.68 -20.04 -0.25
CA ASP A 117 18.57 -21.47 -0.01
C ASP A 117 19.77 -22.19 -0.66
N GLU A 118 20.66 -22.77 0.16
CA GLU A 118 21.87 -23.48 -0.31
C GLU A 118 21.54 -24.82 -0.99
N ALA A 119 20.28 -25.25 -0.94
CA ALA A 119 19.82 -26.57 -1.36
C ALA A 119 19.29 -26.65 -2.81
N VAL A 120 19.61 -25.71 -3.70
CA VAL A 120 19.25 -25.83 -5.12
C VAL A 120 20.37 -26.55 -5.89
N VAL A 121 20.56 -27.84 -5.61
CA VAL A 121 21.44 -28.73 -6.39
C VAL A 121 20.62 -29.92 -6.86
N GLY A 122 20.21 -29.91 -8.12
CA GLY A 122 19.68 -31.08 -8.81
C GLY A 122 20.79 -31.85 -9.53
N GLU A 123 20.49 -33.06 -10.00
CA GLU A 123 21.31 -33.71 -11.03
C GLU A 123 21.24 -32.85 -12.31
N GLY A 124 22.40 -32.60 -12.94
CA GLY A 124 22.50 -31.80 -14.16
C GLY A 124 21.58 -32.33 -15.26
N VAL A 125 21.08 -31.43 -16.11
CA VAL A 125 20.11 -31.82 -17.18
C VAL A 125 20.86 -32.08 -18.48
N ASP A 126 20.79 -33.31 -19.00
CA ASP A 126 21.46 -33.71 -20.24
C ASP A 126 20.76 -33.19 -21.51
N THR A 127 19.43 -33.02 -21.46
CA THR A 127 18.60 -32.59 -22.60
C THR A 127 17.82 -31.33 -22.25
N ILE A 128 17.96 -30.31 -23.11
CA ILE A 128 17.35 -29.00 -22.94
C ILE A 128 16.32 -28.77 -24.04
N SER A 129 15.14 -28.31 -23.66
CA SER A 129 14.08 -27.94 -24.59
C SER A 129 14.21 -26.48 -25.04
N PHE A 130 14.02 -26.27 -26.33
CA PHE A 130 13.87 -24.98 -26.98
C PHE A 130 12.52 -24.92 -27.68
N TYR A 131 12.03 -23.70 -27.88
CA TYR A 131 10.84 -23.45 -28.68
C TYR A 131 11.17 -22.51 -29.83
N LYS A 132 10.88 -22.97 -31.04
CA LYS A 132 11.03 -22.20 -32.28
C LYS A 132 9.70 -21.56 -32.66
N THR A 133 9.73 -20.27 -32.95
CA THR A 133 8.59 -19.46 -33.39
C THR A 133 8.98 -18.68 -34.65
N GLY A 134 8.73 -19.26 -35.82
CA GLY A 134 9.30 -18.74 -37.06
C GLY A 134 10.82 -18.88 -37.07
N ASP A 135 11.56 -17.78 -37.23
CA ASP A 135 13.02 -17.79 -37.23
C ASP A 135 13.64 -17.59 -35.83
N PHE A 136 12.81 -17.28 -34.83
CA PHE A 136 13.26 -17.10 -33.45
C PHE A 136 13.28 -18.44 -32.70
N VAL A 137 14.34 -18.70 -31.93
CA VAL A 137 14.49 -19.88 -31.08
C VAL A 137 14.80 -19.41 -29.66
N ASP A 138 14.09 -19.95 -28.67
CA ASP A 138 14.24 -19.56 -27.28
C ASP A 138 14.37 -20.75 -26.33
N LEU A 139 15.18 -20.58 -25.29
CA LEU A 139 15.36 -21.54 -24.22
C LEU A 139 14.14 -21.53 -23.31
N CYS A 140 13.36 -22.62 -23.33
CA CYS A 140 12.13 -22.68 -22.55
C CYS A 140 11.65 -24.13 -22.32
N ARG A 141 11.08 -24.40 -21.14
CA ARG A 141 10.48 -25.69 -20.77
C ARG A 141 9.05 -25.87 -21.31
N GLY A 142 8.37 -24.78 -21.65
CA GLY A 142 6.95 -24.77 -22.01
C GLY A 142 6.03 -24.97 -20.80
N PRO A 143 4.73 -25.27 -21.03
CA PRO A 143 4.10 -25.49 -22.34
C PRO A 143 3.88 -24.19 -23.14
N HIS A 144 3.63 -24.35 -24.44
CA HIS A 144 3.19 -23.28 -25.35
C HIS A 144 1.88 -23.65 -26.03
N VAL A 145 1.20 -22.65 -26.61
CA VAL A 145 0.06 -22.88 -27.51
C VAL A 145 0.55 -23.48 -28.84
N ASP A 146 -0.33 -24.06 -29.64
CA ASP A 146 0.07 -24.75 -30.88
C ASP A 146 0.65 -23.77 -31.92
N HIS A 147 0.05 -22.58 -32.02
CA HIS A 147 0.46 -21.57 -32.98
C HIS A 147 0.16 -20.14 -32.50
N THR A 148 0.89 -19.15 -33.03
CA THR A 148 0.80 -17.72 -32.65
C THR A 148 -0.59 -17.11 -32.78
N GLY A 149 -1.52 -17.77 -33.47
CA GLY A 149 -2.93 -17.36 -33.57
C GLY A 149 -3.73 -17.53 -32.27
N GLN A 150 -3.31 -18.45 -31.40
CA GLN A 150 -4.00 -18.84 -30.17
C GLN A 150 -3.59 -18.01 -28.93
N VAL A 151 -2.60 -17.11 -29.05
CA VAL A 151 -2.08 -16.29 -27.92
C VAL A 151 -3.08 -15.25 -27.37
N GLY A 152 -4.28 -15.14 -27.96
CA GLY A 152 -5.30 -14.18 -27.54
C GLY A 152 -5.03 -12.74 -27.95
N HIS A 153 -5.53 -11.80 -27.15
CA HIS A 153 -5.42 -10.35 -27.34
C HIS A 153 -4.35 -9.81 -26.40
N PHE A 154 -3.50 -8.91 -26.91
CA PHE A 154 -2.38 -8.35 -26.14
C PHE A 154 -2.19 -6.86 -26.38
N LYS A 155 -1.55 -6.19 -25.41
CA LYS A 155 -1.17 -4.77 -25.45
C LYS A 155 0.19 -4.57 -24.79
N LEU A 156 1.13 -3.92 -25.49
CA LEU A 156 2.39 -3.51 -24.86
C LEU A 156 2.15 -2.24 -24.02
N ARG A 157 2.70 -2.20 -22.81
CA ARG A 157 2.38 -1.19 -21.79
C ARG A 157 3.52 -0.23 -21.51
N SER A 158 4.65 -0.74 -21.06
CA SER A 158 5.72 0.10 -20.50
C SER A 158 7.09 -0.54 -20.67
N ILE A 159 8.11 0.30 -20.63
CA ILE A 159 9.52 -0.09 -20.64
C ILE A 159 10.11 0.28 -19.28
N ALA A 160 10.80 -0.65 -18.65
CA ALA A 160 11.51 -0.43 -17.39
C ALA A 160 12.98 -0.85 -17.54
N GLY A 161 13.86 -0.24 -16.74
CA GLY A 161 15.22 -0.76 -16.56
C GLY A 161 15.18 -2.01 -15.67
N ALA A 162 15.89 -3.05 -16.07
CA ALA A 162 16.18 -4.20 -15.25
C ALA A 162 17.68 -4.43 -15.23
N TYR A 163 18.17 -5.14 -14.23
CA TYR A 163 19.54 -5.64 -14.22
C TYR A 163 19.50 -7.14 -14.33
N TRP A 164 20.45 -7.71 -15.08
CA TRP A 164 20.56 -9.16 -15.20
C TRP A 164 20.68 -9.79 -13.80
N ARG A 165 19.78 -10.74 -13.50
CA ARG A 165 19.64 -11.38 -12.18
C ARG A 165 19.29 -10.46 -11.01
N GLY A 166 18.82 -9.25 -11.30
CA GLY A 166 18.48 -8.28 -10.26
C GLY A 166 19.69 -7.69 -9.52
N ASP A 167 20.91 -7.92 -10.01
CA ASP A 167 22.14 -7.40 -9.42
C ASP A 167 22.58 -6.13 -10.17
N ALA A 168 22.65 -5.00 -9.47
CA ALA A 168 22.98 -3.70 -10.05
C ALA A 168 24.38 -3.63 -10.67
N ASP A 169 25.28 -4.54 -10.30
CA ASP A 169 26.62 -4.65 -10.87
C ASP A 169 26.64 -5.38 -12.23
N ASN A 170 25.54 -6.03 -12.62
CA ASN A 170 25.42 -6.74 -13.89
C ASN A 170 24.93 -5.85 -15.04
N ALA A 171 24.91 -6.42 -16.25
CA ALA A 171 24.42 -5.75 -17.45
C ALA A 171 22.99 -5.21 -17.27
N GLN A 172 22.80 -3.94 -17.66
CA GLN A 172 21.50 -3.30 -17.69
C GLN A 172 20.70 -3.78 -18.90
N LEU A 173 19.45 -4.17 -18.65
CA LEU A 173 18.48 -4.68 -19.62
C LEU A 173 17.28 -3.75 -19.70
N GLN A 174 16.58 -3.80 -20.83
CA GLN A 174 15.33 -3.12 -21.05
C GLN A 174 14.18 -4.13 -20.96
N ARG A 175 13.32 -3.97 -19.95
CA ARG A 175 12.16 -4.83 -19.69
C ARG A 175 10.92 -4.26 -20.36
N ILE A 176 10.34 -5.00 -21.31
CA ILE A 176 9.04 -4.65 -21.90
C ILE A 176 7.94 -5.37 -21.13
N HIS A 177 6.97 -4.62 -20.58
CA HIS A 177 5.76 -5.17 -19.96
C HIS A 177 4.58 -5.16 -20.92
N ALA A 178 3.78 -6.23 -20.89
CA ALA A 178 2.61 -6.40 -21.74
C ALA A 178 1.45 -7.09 -21.02
N LEU A 179 0.24 -6.86 -21.51
CA LEU A 179 -0.99 -7.54 -21.09
C LEU A 179 -1.37 -8.61 -22.12
N ALA A 180 -1.97 -9.71 -21.66
CA ALA A 180 -2.56 -10.72 -22.56
C ALA A 180 -3.77 -11.44 -21.93
N PHE A 181 -4.86 -11.49 -22.71
CA PHE A 181 -6.17 -12.04 -22.34
C PHE A 181 -6.79 -12.82 -23.49
N ASP A 182 -7.80 -13.63 -23.18
CA ASP A 182 -8.48 -14.47 -24.17
C ASP A 182 -9.40 -13.66 -25.07
N THR A 183 -10.10 -12.69 -24.47
CA THR A 183 -11.04 -11.83 -25.17
C THR A 183 -10.52 -10.40 -25.26
N LYS A 184 -11.07 -9.63 -26.20
CA LYS A 184 -10.74 -8.21 -26.32
C LYS A 184 -11.37 -7.43 -25.16
N GLU A 185 -12.54 -7.86 -24.73
CA GLU A 185 -13.32 -7.25 -23.65
C GLU A 185 -12.56 -7.30 -22.32
N GLU A 186 -11.94 -8.43 -21.97
CA GLU A 186 -11.10 -8.56 -20.77
C GLU A 186 -9.85 -7.68 -20.85
N LEU A 187 -9.21 -7.62 -22.03
CA LEU A 187 -8.05 -6.75 -22.23
C LEU A 187 -8.42 -5.27 -22.08
N ASP A 188 -9.49 -4.84 -22.73
CA ASP A 188 -9.96 -3.45 -22.67
C ASP A 188 -10.41 -3.09 -21.23
N ALA A 189 -11.04 -4.02 -20.51
CA ALA A 189 -11.40 -3.84 -19.10
C ALA A 189 -10.17 -3.68 -18.19
N GLU A 190 -9.13 -4.48 -18.40
CA GLU A 190 -7.87 -4.38 -17.63
C GLU A 190 -7.12 -3.07 -17.97
N ILE A 191 -7.09 -2.67 -19.24
CA ILE A 191 -6.51 -1.37 -19.65
C ILE A 191 -7.24 -0.24 -18.93
N HIS A 192 -8.58 -0.23 -18.96
CA HIS A 192 -9.38 0.78 -18.28
C HIS A 192 -9.13 0.77 -16.76
N ARG A 193 -9.01 -0.41 -16.12
CA ARG A 193 -8.67 -0.53 -14.70
C ARG A 193 -7.32 0.10 -14.37
N LEU A 194 -6.31 -0.14 -15.20
CA LEU A 194 -4.97 0.44 -15.03
C LEU A 194 -4.95 1.96 -15.26
N GLU A 195 -5.73 2.47 -16.21
CA GLU A 195 -5.90 3.91 -16.43
C GLU A 195 -6.55 4.59 -15.22
N GLU A 196 -7.60 3.99 -14.66
CA GLU A 196 -8.23 4.48 -13.43
C GLU A 196 -7.29 4.41 -12.22
N GLN A 197 -6.51 3.34 -12.09
CA GLN A 197 -5.48 3.24 -11.05
C GLN A 197 -4.41 4.33 -11.21
N ALA A 198 -3.97 4.61 -12.43
CA ALA A 198 -2.96 5.63 -12.70
C ALA A 198 -3.45 7.06 -12.41
N LYS A 199 -4.76 7.33 -12.52
CA LYS A 199 -5.39 8.60 -12.13
C LYS A 199 -5.50 8.77 -10.61
N ARG A 200 -5.52 7.66 -9.87
CA ARG A 200 -5.69 7.62 -8.42
C ARG A 200 -4.38 7.58 -7.64
N ASP A 201 -3.26 7.29 -8.30
CA ASP A 201 -1.93 7.19 -7.70
C ASP A 201 -1.63 8.36 -6.73
N HIS A 202 -1.51 8.04 -5.45
CA HIS A 202 -1.32 9.03 -4.39
C HIS A 202 -0.05 9.86 -4.55
N ARG A 203 0.96 9.39 -5.28
CA ARG A 203 2.20 10.15 -5.53
C ARG A 203 1.96 11.28 -6.52
N LYS A 204 1.16 11.01 -7.56
CA LYS A 204 0.76 12.02 -8.56
C LYS A 204 -0.21 13.01 -7.94
N LEU A 205 -1.27 12.51 -7.32
CA LEU A 205 -2.29 13.35 -6.69
C LEU A 205 -1.74 14.13 -5.49
N GLY A 206 -0.91 13.51 -4.65
CA GLY A 206 -0.26 14.15 -3.52
C GLY A 206 0.60 15.34 -3.93
N LYS A 207 1.34 15.22 -5.04
CA LYS A 207 2.10 16.34 -5.62
C LYS A 207 1.16 17.41 -6.20
N GLN A 208 0.16 17.03 -6.99
CA GLN A 208 -0.79 17.96 -7.61
C GLN A 208 -1.57 18.77 -6.57
N LEU A 209 -1.97 18.14 -5.47
CA LEU A 209 -2.76 18.74 -4.40
C LEU A 209 -1.88 19.39 -3.32
N GLY A 210 -0.54 19.27 -3.40
CA GLY A 210 0.38 19.85 -2.44
C GLY A 210 0.24 19.24 -1.04
N LEU A 211 0.06 17.92 -0.94
CA LEU A 211 -0.14 17.21 0.33
C LEU A 211 1.17 16.82 1.01
N PHE A 212 2.13 16.30 0.23
CA PHE A 212 3.43 15.89 0.74
C PHE A 212 4.50 16.00 -0.35
N THR A 213 5.76 15.96 0.06
CA THR A 213 6.91 15.81 -0.83
C THR A 213 7.93 14.86 -0.20
N ILE A 214 8.75 14.23 -1.04
CA ILE A 214 9.91 13.46 -0.61
C ILE A 214 11.11 14.12 -1.26
N VAL A 215 12.12 14.44 -0.45
CA VAL A 215 13.29 15.21 -0.85
C VAL A 215 14.53 14.36 -0.57
N ASP A 216 15.38 14.17 -1.57
CA ASP A 216 16.52 13.26 -1.48
C ASP A 216 17.50 13.67 -0.37
N GLU A 217 17.69 14.98 -0.15
CA GLU A 217 18.54 15.53 0.92
C GLU A 217 18.00 15.22 2.34
N VAL A 218 16.70 14.99 2.48
CA VAL A 218 16.10 14.55 3.76
C VAL A 218 16.25 13.05 3.94
N GLY A 219 16.16 12.30 2.85
CA GLY A 219 16.34 10.85 2.81
C GLY A 219 15.12 10.10 2.29
N SER A 220 15.37 9.00 1.57
CA SER A 220 14.30 8.18 0.99
C SER A 220 13.40 7.56 2.07
N GLY A 221 12.08 7.60 1.84
CA GLY A 221 11.09 7.06 2.77
C GLY A 221 10.85 7.94 4.00
N LEU A 222 11.29 9.21 3.97
CA LEU A 222 11.03 10.21 5.02
C LEU A 222 10.19 11.36 4.41
N PRO A 223 8.86 11.20 4.33
CA PRO A 223 8.01 12.19 3.68
C PRO A 223 7.91 13.48 4.50
N LEU A 224 7.95 14.61 3.80
CA LEU A 224 7.63 15.93 4.34
C LEU A 224 6.15 16.23 4.09
N TRP A 225 5.40 16.41 5.17
CA TRP A 225 4.01 16.81 5.11
C TRP A 225 3.90 18.31 4.85
N LEU A 226 3.23 18.67 3.77
CA LEU A 226 2.95 20.06 3.41
C LEU A 226 1.69 20.56 4.16
N PRO A 227 1.42 21.88 4.24
CA PRO A 227 0.32 22.39 5.04
C PRO A 227 -1.03 21.71 4.77
N ALA A 228 -1.36 21.46 3.49
CA ALA A 228 -2.61 20.81 3.12
C ALA A 228 -2.66 19.33 3.56
N GLY A 229 -1.55 18.59 3.44
CA GLY A 229 -1.48 17.23 3.94
C GLY A 229 -1.49 17.15 5.46
N ASN A 230 -0.90 18.14 6.15
CA ASN A 230 -0.91 18.16 7.61
C ASN A 230 -2.30 18.35 8.19
N VAL A 231 -3.17 19.13 7.53
CA VAL A 231 -4.59 19.23 7.93
C VAL A 231 -5.26 17.85 7.94
N ILE A 232 -5.01 17.02 6.93
CA ILE A 232 -5.58 15.66 6.87
C ILE A 232 -5.06 14.83 8.04
N ARG A 233 -3.76 14.87 8.33
CA ARG A 233 -3.19 14.18 9.49
C ARG A 233 -3.84 14.62 10.78
N ASP A 234 -3.95 15.93 11.00
CA ASP A 234 -4.48 16.47 12.25
C ASP A 234 -5.95 16.12 12.43
N GLU A 235 -6.76 16.11 11.36
CA GLU A 235 -8.16 15.66 11.44
C GLU A 235 -8.28 14.17 11.73
N LEU A 236 -7.42 13.33 11.14
CA LEU A 236 -7.35 11.90 11.44
C LEU A 236 -6.92 11.64 12.89
N GLU A 237 -5.91 12.36 13.38
CA GLU A 237 -5.47 12.22 14.76
C GLU A 237 -6.53 12.73 15.73
N ARG A 238 -7.17 13.87 15.43
CA ARG A 238 -8.27 14.42 16.26
C ARG A 238 -9.43 13.45 16.34
N LEU A 239 -9.83 12.85 15.21
CA LEU A 239 -10.82 11.79 15.15
C LEU A 239 -10.45 10.65 16.09
N ALA A 240 -9.24 10.10 15.94
CA ALA A 240 -8.79 9.00 16.78
C ALA A 240 -8.79 9.38 18.27
N ARG A 241 -8.25 10.55 18.64
CA ARG A 241 -8.26 11.04 20.04
C ARG A 241 -9.67 11.07 20.63
N ILE A 242 -10.67 11.53 19.87
CA ILE A 242 -12.06 11.60 20.32
C ILE A 242 -12.65 10.21 20.55
N GLU A 243 -12.52 9.31 19.58
CA GLU A 243 -13.12 7.97 19.70
C GLU A 243 -12.37 7.09 20.70
N GLU A 244 -11.04 7.23 20.82
CA GLU A 244 -10.22 6.59 21.84
C GLU A 244 -10.61 7.03 23.25
N HIS A 245 -10.86 8.33 23.44
CA HIS A 245 -11.33 8.83 24.73
C HIS A 245 -12.69 8.24 25.11
N LYS A 246 -13.64 8.19 24.16
CA LYS A 246 -14.95 7.55 24.39
C LYS A 246 -14.82 6.06 24.72
N ALA A 247 -13.83 5.39 24.15
CA ALA A 247 -13.53 3.98 24.41
C ALA A 247 -12.65 3.74 25.66
N GLY A 248 -12.37 4.79 26.46
CA GLY A 248 -11.65 4.67 27.72
C GLY A 248 -10.14 4.46 27.58
N TYR A 249 -9.54 4.93 26.49
CA TYR A 249 -8.08 4.93 26.34
C TYR A 249 -7.44 6.12 27.06
N HIS A 250 -6.29 5.86 27.67
CA HIS A 250 -5.43 6.84 28.29
C HIS A 250 -4.26 7.14 27.36
N ARG A 251 -4.14 8.41 26.94
CA ARG A 251 -3.04 8.81 26.06
C ARG A 251 -1.74 8.97 26.82
N ILE A 252 -0.66 8.47 26.24
CA ILE A 252 0.71 8.62 26.72
C ILE A 252 1.60 9.18 25.62
N SER A 253 2.85 9.50 25.96
CA SER A 253 3.87 9.93 25.00
C SER A 253 5.21 9.39 25.46
N THR A 254 5.91 8.69 24.58
CA THR A 254 7.15 7.99 24.94
C THR A 254 8.31 8.39 24.01
N PRO A 255 9.58 8.28 24.45
CA PRO A 255 10.73 8.63 23.62
C PRO A 255 10.82 7.81 22.32
N HIS A 256 11.46 8.38 21.30
CA HIS A 256 11.67 7.72 20.00
C HIS A 256 13.03 7.00 19.92
N ILE A 257 13.86 7.15 20.95
CA ILE A 257 15.21 6.59 21.07
C ILE A 257 15.37 5.99 22.46
N THR A 258 16.01 4.83 22.55
CA THR A 258 16.21 4.10 23.81
C THR A 258 17.45 3.21 23.71
N LYS A 259 17.88 2.67 24.85
CA LYS A 259 19.03 1.74 24.93
C LYS A 259 18.70 0.39 24.30
N GLY A 260 19.71 -0.27 23.74
CA GLY A 260 19.61 -1.63 23.18
C GLY A 260 19.01 -2.65 24.15
N GLU A 261 19.34 -2.57 25.46
CA GLU A 261 18.83 -3.46 26.52
C GLU A 261 17.29 -3.60 26.52
N LEU A 262 16.55 -2.53 26.19
CA LEU A 262 15.08 -2.60 26.13
C LEU A 262 14.59 -3.46 24.95
N TYR A 263 15.32 -3.43 23.83
CA TYR A 263 15.01 -4.24 22.64
C TYR A 263 15.51 -5.67 22.75
N GLU A 264 16.58 -5.91 23.50
CA GLU A 264 16.96 -7.27 23.90
C GLU A 264 15.88 -7.88 24.78
N LYS A 265 15.47 -7.16 25.84
CA LYS A 265 14.41 -7.62 26.77
C LYS A 265 13.09 -7.90 26.07
N SER A 266 12.67 -7.02 25.15
CA SER A 266 11.44 -7.24 24.37
C SER A 266 11.60 -8.25 23.24
N GLY A 267 12.82 -8.68 22.91
CA GLY A 267 13.15 -9.59 21.81
C GLY A 267 13.15 -8.96 20.41
N HIS A 268 13.01 -7.64 20.28
CA HIS A 268 13.10 -6.99 18.97
C HIS A 268 14.52 -7.07 18.38
N LEU A 269 15.58 -6.98 19.18
CA LEU A 269 16.93 -7.16 18.63
C LEU A 269 17.17 -8.59 18.13
N PRO A 270 16.86 -9.65 18.90
CA PRO A 270 17.00 -11.03 18.43
C PRO A 270 16.24 -11.38 17.14
N TYR A 271 15.04 -10.83 16.94
CA TYR A 271 14.13 -11.25 15.85
C TYR A 271 13.89 -10.19 14.77
N TYR A 272 14.25 -8.92 15.01
CA TYR A 272 13.87 -7.78 14.16
C TYR A 272 15.03 -6.81 13.87
N ALA A 273 16.27 -7.14 14.24
CA ALA A 273 17.43 -6.26 14.07
C ALA A 273 17.66 -5.83 12.61
N ASP A 274 17.44 -6.72 11.63
CA ASP A 274 17.66 -6.41 10.21
C ASP A 274 16.72 -5.31 9.67
N ASP A 275 15.55 -5.16 10.30
CA ASP A 275 14.55 -4.13 9.98
C ASP A 275 14.67 -2.89 10.88
N MET A 276 15.65 -2.84 11.78
CA MET A 276 15.94 -1.69 12.65
C MET A 276 17.00 -0.78 12.04
N TYR A 277 16.92 0.52 12.33
CA TYR A 277 18.03 1.42 12.04
C TYR A 277 19.26 1.04 12.87
N ALA A 278 20.44 1.18 12.27
CA ALA A 278 21.71 0.94 12.94
C ALA A 278 21.81 1.72 14.27
N PRO A 279 22.45 1.15 15.30
CA PRO A 279 22.60 1.82 16.58
C PRO A 279 23.42 3.10 16.48
N ILE A 280 23.07 4.07 17.32
CA ILE A 280 23.85 5.26 17.60
C ILE A 280 24.67 4.97 18.86
N MET A 281 26.00 5.02 18.74
CA MET A 281 26.89 4.85 19.88
C MET A 281 26.97 6.14 20.70
N ILE A 282 26.55 6.07 21.97
CA ILE A 282 26.60 7.18 22.93
C ILE A 282 27.13 6.64 24.26
N ASP A 283 28.22 7.20 24.77
CA ASP A 283 28.82 6.82 26.06
C ASP A 283 29.05 5.31 26.21
N GLU A 284 29.62 4.67 25.17
CA GLU A 284 29.87 3.22 25.08
C GLU A 284 28.59 2.35 25.12
N GLN A 285 27.42 2.95 24.93
CA GLN A 285 26.13 2.26 24.87
C GLN A 285 25.48 2.41 23.49
N GLU A 286 24.82 1.35 23.05
CA GLU A 286 24.03 1.35 21.82
C GLU A 286 22.63 1.93 22.09
N TYR A 287 22.28 2.98 21.35
CA TYR A 287 20.94 3.54 21.32
C TYR A 287 20.29 3.29 19.96
N TYR A 288 19.00 2.95 19.97
CA TYR A 288 18.25 2.64 18.77
C TYR A 288 17.04 3.55 18.64
N LEU A 289 16.77 3.97 17.41
CA LEU A 289 15.46 4.50 17.03
C LEU A 289 14.41 3.40 17.17
N ARG A 290 13.23 3.74 17.71
CA ARG A 290 12.20 2.73 17.96
C ARG A 290 11.56 2.20 16.67
N PRO A 291 11.51 0.88 16.46
CA PRO A 291 10.77 0.28 15.34
C PRO A 291 9.28 0.09 15.65
N MET A 292 8.93 0.08 16.95
CA MET A 292 7.59 -0.13 17.51
C MET A 292 7.46 0.57 18.87
N ASN A 293 6.23 0.88 19.29
CA ASN A 293 5.97 1.56 20.57
C ASN A 293 5.84 0.60 21.76
N CYS A 294 5.53 -0.69 21.52
CA CYS A 294 5.23 -1.70 22.55
C CYS A 294 6.17 -1.69 23.76
N PRO A 295 7.51 -1.73 23.61
CA PRO A 295 8.39 -1.83 24.77
C PRO A 295 8.28 -0.63 25.69
N HIS A 296 8.03 0.57 25.15
CA HIS A 296 7.86 1.77 25.93
C HIS A 296 6.52 1.77 26.69
N HIS A 297 5.45 1.30 26.04
CA HIS A 297 4.13 1.21 26.67
C HIS A 297 4.14 0.18 27.81
N HIS A 298 4.90 -0.91 27.68
CA HIS A 298 5.08 -1.89 28.76
C HIS A 298 5.80 -1.27 29.96
N MET A 299 6.79 -0.41 29.74
CA MET A 299 7.46 0.32 30.82
C MET A 299 6.53 1.32 31.52
N VAL A 300 5.61 1.96 30.78
CA VAL A 300 4.59 2.82 31.38
C VAL A 300 3.60 2.00 32.20
N PHE A 301 3.11 0.88 31.68
CA PHE A 301 2.23 -0.01 32.45
C PHE A 301 2.91 -0.53 33.73
N ALA A 302 4.18 -0.92 33.64
CA ALA A 302 4.96 -1.44 34.77
C ALA A 302 5.30 -0.39 35.84
N HIS A 303 5.08 0.90 35.57
CA HIS A 303 5.31 1.97 36.55
C HIS A 303 4.33 1.88 37.73
N ASP A 304 3.08 1.54 37.45
CA ASP A 304 1.99 1.50 38.43
C ASP A 304 1.72 0.08 38.94
N GLN A 305 1.06 0.01 40.10
CA GLN A 305 0.51 -1.24 40.65
C GLN A 305 -0.96 -1.33 40.30
N TRP A 306 -1.37 -2.43 39.66
CA TRP A 306 -2.73 -2.62 39.18
C TRP A 306 -3.49 -3.67 39.99
N SER A 307 -4.77 -3.41 40.26
CA SER A 307 -5.73 -4.37 40.78
C SER A 307 -6.57 -4.98 39.66
N TYR A 308 -7.17 -6.15 39.90
CA TYR A 308 -8.16 -6.74 39.00
C TYR A 308 -9.32 -5.78 38.68
N ARG A 309 -9.61 -4.82 39.57
CA ARG A 309 -10.65 -3.79 39.43
C ARG A 309 -10.28 -2.69 38.45
N ASP A 310 -8.99 -2.47 38.21
CA ASP A 310 -8.50 -1.46 37.28
C ASP A 310 -8.47 -1.98 35.83
N MET A 311 -8.59 -3.30 35.65
CA MET A 311 -8.57 -3.93 34.33
C MET A 311 -9.91 -3.79 33.60
N PRO A 312 -9.90 -3.47 32.29
CA PRO A 312 -8.73 -3.36 31.42
C PRO A 312 -8.08 -1.96 31.42
N VAL A 313 -6.75 -1.92 31.32
CA VAL A 313 -5.96 -0.68 31.16
C VAL A 313 -5.64 -0.50 29.69
N ARG A 314 -5.96 0.67 29.11
CA ARG A 314 -5.79 0.94 27.68
C ARG A 314 -4.86 2.12 27.48
N LEU A 315 -3.64 1.89 27.00
CA LEU A 315 -2.65 2.95 26.73
C LEU A 315 -2.57 3.22 25.22
N ALA A 316 -2.75 4.47 24.80
CA ALA A 316 -2.69 4.87 23.39
C ALA A 316 -1.64 5.96 23.14
N GLU A 317 -0.98 5.91 21.99
CA GLU A 317 -0.03 6.93 21.54
C GLU A 317 -0.08 7.04 20.01
N TYR A 318 -0.12 8.28 19.51
CA TYR A 318 0.30 8.52 18.12
C TYR A 318 1.82 8.45 18.04
N GLY A 319 2.33 7.22 17.94
CA GLY A 319 3.74 6.91 18.11
C GLY A 319 4.50 6.98 16.80
N GLN A 320 5.45 7.90 16.70
CA GLN A 320 6.41 7.97 15.60
C GLN A 320 7.46 6.86 15.72
N VAL A 321 7.58 6.02 14.71
CA VAL A 321 8.51 4.88 14.66
C VAL A 321 9.35 4.91 13.38
N TYR A 322 10.41 4.11 13.35
CA TYR A 322 11.36 4.02 12.24
C TYR A 322 11.71 2.57 11.90
N ARG A 323 11.53 2.17 10.63
CA ARG A 323 11.90 0.84 10.11
C ARG A 323 12.86 0.97 8.95
N TYR A 324 13.89 0.13 8.94
CA TYR A 324 14.89 0.09 7.88
C TYR A 324 14.40 -0.72 6.68
N GLU A 325 13.40 -0.17 6.00
CA GLU A 325 12.87 -0.77 4.78
C GLU A 325 13.90 -0.70 3.64
N ALA A 326 14.03 -1.79 2.87
CA ALA A 326 14.86 -1.83 1.68
C ALA A 326 14.49 -0.70 0.72
N SER A 327 15.48 -0.02 0.13
CA SER A 327 15.27 1.17 -0.71
C SER A 327 14.34 0.90 -1.89
N GLY A 328 14.46 -0.27 -2.52
CA GLY A 328 13.57 -0.70 -3.62
C GLY A 328 12.13 -1.00 -3.20
N GLY A 329 11.86 -1.17 -1.89
CA GLY A 329 10.52 -1.37 -1.34
C GLY A 329 9.77 -0.08 -1.02
N LEU A 330 10.46 1.08 -1.00
CA LEU A 330 9.84 2.36 -0.66
C LEU A 330 8.89 2.83 -1.76
N SER A 331 7.72 3.34 -1.37
CA SER A 331 6.71 3.80 -2.31
C SER A 331 5.85 4.91 -1.73
N GLY A 332 6.16 6.15 -2.11
CA GLY A 332 5.40 7.34 -1.72
C GLY A 332 5.14 7.39 -0.23
N LEU A 333 3.85 7.36 0.14
CA LEU A 333 3.39 7.27 1.53
C LEU A 333 2.94 5.85 1.94
N MET A 334 2.80 4.91 0.99
CA MET A 334 2.34 3.54 1.27
C MET A 334 3.37 2.71 2.04
N ARG A 335 4.66 2.89 1.70
CA ARG A 335 5.80 2.21 2.36
C ARG A 335 6.94 3.19 2.54
N VAL A 336 7.20 3.53 3.80
CA VAL A 336 8.10 4.59 4.26
C VAL A 336 8.97 4.07 5.40
N ARG A 337 10.08 4.75 5.69
CA ARG A 337 10.97 4.40 6.79
C ARG A 337 10.58 5.07 8.10
N GLY A 338 10.08 6.30 8.04
CA GLY A 338 9.57 7.03 9.20
C GLY A 338 8.07 7.22 9.09
N PHE A 339 7.31 6.78 10.08
CA PHE A 339 5.85 6.89 10.09
C PHE A 339 5.28 6.97 11.51
N CYS A 340 4.07 7.52 11.61
CA CYS A 340 3.37 7.69 12.89
C CYS A 340 2.07 6.87 12.88
N GLN A 341 1.86 6.05 13.91
CA GLN A 341 0.71 5.14 13.98
C GLN A 341 -0.21 5.49 15.14
N ASN A 342 -1.51 5.23 14.98
CA ASN A 342 -2.51 5.35 16.06
C ASN A 342 -2.46 4.12 17.01
N ASP A 343 -1.26 3.86 17.51
CA ASP A 343 -0.89 2.65 18.21
C ASP A 343 -1.43 2.64 19.64
N ALA A 344 -1.81 1.47 20.12
CA ALA A 344 -2.24 1.28 21.50
C ALA A 344 -2.02 -0.15 21.98
N HIS A 345 -1.84 -0.25 23.29
CA HIS A 345 -1.63 -1.50 24.00
C HIS A 345 -2.67 -1.60 25.12
N ILE A 346 -3.52 -2.63 25.04
CA ILE A 346 -4.56 -2.92 26.03
C ILE A 346 -4.05 -4.05 26.90
N TYR A 347 -4.02 -3.83 28.21
CA TYR A 347 -3.67 -4.82 29.22
C TYR A 347 -4.96 -5.25 29.90
N CYS A 348 -5.28 -6.54 29.77
CA CYS A 348 -6.55 -7.07 30.24
C CYS A 348 -6.36 -8.41 30.94
N ARG A 349 -7.38 -8.81 31.70
CA ARG A 349 -7.44 -10.17 32.22
C ARG A 349 -7.81 -11.14 31.10
N GLU A 350 -7.49 -12.41 31.31
CA GLU A 350 -7.85 -13.49 30.38
C GLU A 350 -9.35 -13.51 30.04
N ASP A 351 -10.21 -13.37 31.05
CA ASP A 351 -11.67 -13.38 30.90
C ASP A 351 -12.20 -12.15 30.13
N GLN A 352 -11.38 -11.13 29.92
CA GLN A 352 -11.71 -9.90 29.19
C GLN A 352 -11.11 -9.88 27.77
N ALA A 353 -10.15 -10.75 27.46
CA ALA A 353 -9.35 -10.66 26.24
C ALA A 353 -10.21 -10.75 24.97
N LYS A 354 -11.20 -11.66 24.94
CA LYS A 354 -12.14 -11.81 23.81
C LYS A 354 -12.94 -10.52 23.56
N ASP A 355 -13.56 -9.98 24.61
CA ASP A 355 -14.43 -8.81 24.51
C ASP A 355 -13.65 -7.55 24.12
N GLU A 356 -12.43 -7.39 24.64
CA GLU A 356 -11.53 -6.29 24.23
C GLU A 356 -11.07 -6.44 22.78
N PHE A 357 -10.76 -7.66 22.34
CA PHE A 357 -10.38 -7.91 20.95
C PHE A 357 -11.53 -7.58 19.99
N LEU A 358 -12.75 -8.00 20.33
CA LEU A 358 -13.96 -7.72 19.57
C LEU A 358 -14.29 -6.21 19.55
N ALA A 359 -14.14 -5.51 20.68
CA ALA A 359 -14.32 -4.06 20.76
C ALA A 359 -13.36 -3.30 19.82
N VAL A 360 -12.11 -3.76 19.73
CA VAL A 360 -11.14 -3.21 18.77
C VAL A 360 -11.57 -3.48 17.33
N MET A 361 -12.07 -4.67 17.00
CA MET A 361 -12.58 -4.97 15.65
C MET A 361 -13.76 -4.07 15.26
N HIS A 362 -14.69 -3.82 16.19
CA HIS A 362 -15.79 -2.90 15.95
C HIS A 362 -15.32 -1.46 15.75
N MET A 363 -14.27 -1.03 16.47
CA MET A 363 -13.65 0.28 16.28
C MET A 363 -13.05 0.43 14.87
N HIS A 364 -12.36 -0.59 14.36
CA HIS A 364 -11.87 -0.60 12.97
C HIS A 364 -13.02 -0.44 11.96
N ALA A 365 -14.04 -1.30 12.08
CA ALA A 365 -15.18 -1.28 11.17
C ALA A 365 -15.97 0.05 11.23
N MET A 366 -16.04 0.67 12.42
CA MET A 366 -16.62 2.00 12.59
C MET A 366 -15.84 3.04 11.78
N TYR A 367 -14.51 3.08 11.90
CA TYR A 367 -13.70 4.00 11.11
C TYR A 367 -13.89 3.77 9.61
N TYR A 368 -13.81 2.53 9.15
CA TYR A 368 -13.98 2.19 7.74
C TYR A 368 -15.31 2.70 7.17
N ARG A 369 -16.41 2.48 7.89
CA ARG A 369 -17.73 3.04 7.52
C ARG A 369 -17.73 4.57 7.46
N MET A 370 -17.06 5.25 8.39
CA MET A 370 -16.96 6.72 8.38
C MET A 370 -16.19 7.26 7.16
N PHE A 371 -15.27 6.48 6.61
CA PHE A 371 -14.56 6.82 5.37
C PHE A 371 -15.27 6.31 4.10
N GLY A 372 -16.41 5.61 4.22
CA GLY A 372 -17.08 5.00 3.07
C GLY A 372 -16.38 3.75 2.53
N ILE A 373 -15.60 3.06 3.37
CA ILE A 373 -14.95 1.79 3.06
C ILE A 373 -15.88 0.66 3.50
N GLU A 374 -16.57 0.05 2.55
CA GLU A 374 -17.55 -1.03 2.80
C GLU A 374 -16.99 -2.42 2.50
N ASP A 375 -16.04 -2.52 1.56
CA ASP A 375 -15.46 -3.79 1.10
C ASP A 375 -14.16 -4.08 1.87
N PHE A 376 -14.29 -4.80 2.99
CA PHE A 376 -13.18 -5.28 3.79
C PHE A 376 -13.46 -6.67 4.36
N TRP A 377 -12.39 -7.42 4.59
CA TRP A 377 -12.39 -8.74 5.19
C TRP A 377 -11.17 -8.89 6.11
N MET A 378 -11.15 -9.97 6.91
CA MET A 378 -10.10 -10.19 7.91
C MET A 378 -9.23 -11.38 7.53
N ARG A 379 -7.92 -11.18 7.52
CA ARG A 379 -6.98 -12.29 7.40
C ARG A 379 -6.48 -12.68 8.77
N VAL A 380 -6.79 -13.90 9.20
CA VAL A 380 -6.35 -14.48 10.46
C VAL A 380 -5.05 -15.23 10.22
N SER A 381 -3.94 -14.64 10.64
CA SER A 381 -2.62 -15.25 10.47
C SER A 381 -2.28 -16.15 11.66
N LEU A 382 -2.06 -17.44 11.37
CA LEU A 382 -1.81 -18.51 12.33
C LEU A 382 -0.33 -18.94 12.29
N PRO A 383 0.22 -19.48 13.40
CA PRO A 383 1.58 -20.00 13.41
C PRO A 383 1.68 -21.28 12.57
N ASP A 384 2.89 -21.56 12.06
CA ASP A 384 3.24 -22.87 11.56
C ASP A 384 3.86 -23.69 12.71
N PHE A 385 3.18 -24.75 13.14
CA PHE A 385 3.66 -25.62 14.21
C PHE A 385 4.74 -26.61 13.76
N GLU A 386 4.97 -26.77 12.46
CA GLU A 386 6.03 -27.60 11.89
C GLU A 386 7.36 -26.84 11.78
N ASP A 387 7.33 -25.50 11.69
CA ASP A 387 8.48 -24.59 11.74
C ASP A 387 8.38 -23.59 12.90
N LEU A 388 8.63 -24.06 14.12
CA LEU A 388 8.63 -23.23 15.33
C LEU A 388 9.84 -22.28 15.43
N GLY A 389 10.84 -22.38 14.55
CA GLY A 389 12.06 -21.57 14.64
C GLY A 389 11.81 -20.06 14.53
N LYS A 390 10.69 -19.66 13.91
CA LYS A 390 10.24 -18.27 13.77
C LYS A 390 9.32 -17.78 14.89
N TYR A 391 8.83 -18.68 15.74
CA TYR A 391 7.84 -18.38 16.77
C TYR A 391 8.40 -18.63 18.16
N VAL A 392 7.73 -18.11 19.19
CA VAL A 392 8.08 -18.48 20.56
C VAL A 392 7.61 -19.90 20.87
N ASP A 393 8.48 -20.69 21.52
CA ASP A 393 8.27 -22.08 21.93
C ASP A 393 7.33 -22.18 23.15
N ASP A 394 6.05 -21.84 22.96
CA ASP A 394 4.97 -22.02 23.95
C ASP A 394 3.67 -22.47 23.25
N VAL A 395 3.61 -23.76 22.91
CA VAL A 395 2.46 -24.37 22.22
C VAL A 395 1.15 -24.22 23.01
N ALA A 396 1.21 -24.20 24.35
CA ALA A 396 0.01 -24.06 25.18
C ALA A 396 -0.55 -22.63 25.11
N GLY A 397 0.32 -21.62 25.18
CA GLY A 397 -0.03 -20.22 24.99
C GLY A 397 -0.65 -19.97 23.61
N TRP A 398 -0.04 -20.51 22.55
CA TRP A 398 -0.56 -20.42 21.18
C TRP A 398 -1.96 -20.98 21.03
N LYS A 399 -2.21 -22.22 21.49
CA LYS A 399 -3.53 -22.85 21.41
C LYS A 399 -4.61 -22.03 22.11
N LYS A 400 -4.26 -21.43 23.25
CA LYS A 400 -5.17 -20.60 24.03
C LYS A 400 -5.46 -19.27 23.34
N ALA A 401 -4.43 -18.61 22.83
CA ALA A 401 -4.57 -17.38 22.06
C ALA A 401 -5.41 -17.59 20.79
N MET A 402 -5.20 -18.70 20.08
CA MET A 402 -6.00 -19.08 18.91
C MET A 402 -7.47 -19.37 19.26
N ALA A 403 -7.75 -20.00 20.40
CA ALA A 403 -9.11 -20.23 20.84
C ALA A 403 -9.87 -18.92 21.11
N ILE A 404 -9.25 -18.01 21.89
CA ILE A 404 -9.80 -16.66 22.14
C ILE A 404 -10.04 -15.93 20.83
N LEU A 405 -9.07 -15.98 19.92
CA LEU A 405 -9.16 -15.30 18.64
C LEU A 405 -10.29 -15.85 17.78
N LYS A 406 -10.40 -17.19 17.67
CA LYS A 406 -11.44 -17.85 16.89
C LYS A 406 -12.84 -17.51 17.40
N GLU A 407 -13.04 -17.55 18.72
CA GLU A 407 -14.32 -17.15 19.33
C GLU A 407 -14.65 -15.68 19.02
N ALA A 408 -13.67 -14.77 19.12
CA ALA A 408 -13.87 -13.37 18.77
C ALA A 408 -14.21 -13.18 17.28
N MET A 409 -13.56 -13.93 16.39
CA MET A 409 -13.83 -13.89 14.94
C MET A 409 -15.24 -14.40 14.61
N ASP A 410 -15.64 -15.54 15.18
CA ASP A 410 -16.97 -16.14 15.00
C ASP A 410 -18.08 -15.21 15.51
N GLU A 411 -17.86 -14.52 16.63
CA GLU A 411 -18.81 -13.56 17.21
C GLU A 411 -18.85 -12.22 16.45
N SER A 412 -17.75 -11.84 15.78
CA SER A 412 -17.63 -10.53 15.12
C SER A 412 -18.59 -10.32 13.94
N GLY A 413 -18.98 -11.40 13.27
CA GLY A 413 -19.80 -11.36 12.06
C GLY A 413 -19.08 -10.79 10.82
N TYR A 414 -17.77 -10.60 10.85
CA TYR A 414 -16.99 -10.15 9.69
C TYR A 414 -16.45 -11.33 8.86
N PRO A 415 -16.41 -11.21 7.51
CA PRO A 415 -15.78 -12.23 6.67
C PRO A 415 -14.30 -12.38 7.00
N TYR A 416 -13.82 -13.62 7.09
CA TYR A 416 -12.41 -13.88 7.35
C TYR A 416 -11.88 -15.15 6.68
N GLU A 417 -10.56 -15.19 6.44
CA GLU A 417 -9.83 -16.38 6.00
C GLU A 417 -8.64 -16.65 6.92
N GLU A 418 -8.37 -17.92 7.21
CA GLU A 418 -7.23 -18.37 8.01
C GLU A 418 -6.03 -18.65 7.10
N VAL A 419 -4.85 -18.14 7.46
CA VAL A 419 -3.59 -18.32 6.70
C VAL A 419 -2.50 -18.79 7.65
N GLU A 420 -1.97 -19.99 7.41
CA GLU A 420 -0.89 -20.58 8.19
C GLU A 420 0.47 -19.96 7.83
N GLY A 421 1.37 -19.88 8.81
CA GLY A 421 2.75 -19.40 8.61
C GLY A 421 2.94 -17.89 8.57
N GLU A 422 1.87 -17.09 8.78
CA GLU A 422 1.92 -15.63 8.69
C GLU A 422 1.81 -14.90 10.05
N ALA A 423 1.72 -15.62 11.17
CA ALA A 423 1.57 -15.01 12.49
C ALA A 423 2.77 -14.13 12.90
N ALA A 424 2.58 -13.25 13.89
CA ALA A 424 3.71 -12.56 14.51
C ALA A 424 4.50 -13.54 15.40
N PHE A 425 5.78 -13.27 15.65
CA PHE A 425 6.60 -14.19 16.44
C PHE A 425 6.06 -14.42 17.87
N TYR A 426 5.28 -13.48 18.41
CA TYR A 426 4.73 -13.46 19.78
C TYR A 426 3.24 -13.78 19.89
N GLY A 427 2.53 -14.02 18.79
CA GLY A 427 1.11 -14.36 18.83
C GLY A 427 0.36 -14.27 17.50
N PRO A 428 -0.90 -14.75 17.47
CA PRO A 428 -1.71 -14.69 16.27
C PRO A 428 -2.17 -13.24 16.03
N LYS A 429 -2.39 -12.90 14.76
CA LYS A 429 -2.82 -11.56 14.35
C LYS A 429 -3.98 -11.61 13.39
N VAL A 430 -4.76 -10.54 13.40
CA VAL A 430 -5.81 -10.27 12.43
C VAL A 430 -5.43 -9.04 11.65
N ASP A 431 -5.16 -9.22 10.36
CA ASP A 431 -4.94 -8.13 9.42
C ASP A 431 -6.27 -7.73 8.78
N PHE A 432 -6.56 -6.43 8.76
CA PHE A 432 -7.75 -5.88 8.13
C PHE A 432 -7.42 -5.59 6.67
N MET A 433 -7.96 -6.44 5.79
CA MET A 433 -7.77 -6.36 4.35
C MET A 433 -8.86 -5.48 3.76
N ILE A 434 -8.47 -4.33 3.23
CA ILE A 434 -9.41 -3.42 2.56
C ILE A 434 -9.17 -3.44 1.06
N LYS A 435 -10.26 -3.41 0.30
CA LYS A 435 -10.19 -3.37 -1.15
C LYS A 435 -10.36 -1.95 -1.64
N SER A 436 -9.41 -1.48 -2.46
CA SER A 436 -9.52 -0.19 -3.11
C SER A 436 -10.57 -0.22 -4.22
N VAL A 437 -11.02 0.95 -4.62
CA VAL A 437 -11.95 1.17 -5.76
C VAL A 437 -11.47 0.59 -7.10
N VAL A 438 -10.18 0.27 -7.24
CA VAL A 438 -9.58 -0.35 -8.44
C VAL A 438 -9.26 -1.84 -8.24
N GLY A 439 -9.71 -2.41 -7.11
CA GLY A 439 -9.60 -3.83 -6.76
C GLY A 439 -8.29 -4.24 -6.10
N THR A 440 -7.40 -3.30 -5.76
CA THR A 440 -6.16 -3.61 -5.04
C THR A 440 -6.44 -3.79 -3.56
N GLU A 441 -5.98 -4.89 -2.98
CA GLU A 441 -6.11 -5.15 -1.55
C GLU A 441 -4.92 -4.61 -0.77
N TYR A 442 -5.22 -4.04 0.39
CA TYR A 442 -4.23 -3.48 1.30
C TYR A 442 -4.47 -3.98 2.73
N ALA A 443 -3.41 -4.47 3.37
CA ALA A 443 -3.37 -4.66 4.82
C ALA A 443 -3.02 -3.31 5.48
N ILE A 444 -4.05 -2.57 5.91
CA ILE A 444 -3.88 -1.22 6.46
C ILE A 444 -3.63 -1.22 7.96
N SER A 445 -4.27 -2.12 8.68
CA SER A 445 -4.22 -2.19 10.13
C SER A 445 -4.24 -3.64 10.61
N THR A 446 -3.83 -3.82 11.87
CA THR A 446 -3.73 -5.12 12.50
C THR A 446 -4.24 -5.03 13.93
N ASN A 447 -4.85 -6.12 14.41
CA ASN A 447 -5.15 -6.38 15.81
C ASN A 447 -4.43 -7.68 16.23
N GLN A 448 -3.63 -7.64 17.29
CA GLN A 448 -2.74 -8.75 17.67
C GLN A 448 -2.90 -9.08 19.14
N LEU A 449 -2.90 -10.37 19.46
CA LEU A 449 -2.93 -10.85 20.84
C LEU A 449 -1.53 -11.35 21.23
N ASP A 450 -0.87 -10.61 22.12
CA ASP A 450 0.44 -10.94 22.68
C ASP A 450 0.28 -11.51 24.09
N PHE A 451 0.72 -12.74 24.26
CA PHE A 451 0.75 -13.45 25.53
C PHE A 451 2.17 -13.54 26.14
N MET A 452 3.18 -13.01 25.44
CA MET A 452 4.60 -13.07 25.75
C MET A 452 5.17 -11.80 26.38
N ALA A 453 4.67 -10.61 26.01
CA ALA A 453 5.08 -9.36 26.63
C ALA A 453 5.02 -9.43 28.18
N THR A 454 3.99 -10.11 28.69
CA THR A 454 3.80 -10.35 30.12
C THR A 454 4.96 -11.09 30.77
N GLN A 455 5.45 -12.17 30.17
CA GLN A 455 6.57 -12.93 30.72
C GLN A 455 7.89 -12.14 30.62
N ARG A 456 8.13 -11.48 29.48
CA ARG A 456 9.37 -10.73 29.23
C ARG A 456 9.52 -9.50 30.13
N PHE A 457 8.41 -8.86 30.47
CA PHE A 457 8.39 -7.62 31.25
C PHE A 457 7.90 -7.79 32.69
N ASP A 458 7.52 -9.01 33.11
CA ASP A 458 6.90 -9.30 34.42
C ASP A 458 5.64 -8.45 34.69
N LEU A 459 4.82 -8.28 33.63
CA LEU A 459 3.59 -7.49 33.69
C LEU A 459 2.49 -8.28 34.40
N GLY A 460 1.81 -7.66 35.35
CA GLY A 460 0.72 -8.33 36.04
C GLY A 460 -0.13 -7.39 36.88
N TYR A 461 -1.15 -7.97 37.49
CA TYR A 461 -2.07 -7.28 38.40
C TYR A 461 -2.30 -8.12 39.66
N THR A 462 -2.81 -7.47 40.70
CA THR A 462 -3.23 -8.13 41.94
C THR A 462 -4.66 -8.62 41.80
N ALA A 463 -4.86 -9.94 41.84
CA ALA A 463 -6.16 -10.59 41.77
C ALA A 463 -6.96 -10.44 43.08
N GLU A 464 -8.22 -10.85 43.05
CA GLU A 464 -9.13 -10.75 44.20
C GLU A 464 -8.65 -11.53 45.43
N ASP A 465 -7.90 -12.61 45.22
CA ASP A 465 -7.28 -13.43 46.26
C ASP A 465 -5.93 -12.87 46.76
N GLY A 466 -5.48 -11.74 46.23
CA GLY A 466 -4.20 -11.10 46.54
C GLY A 466 -3.00 -11.69 45.78
N SER A 467 -3.18 -12.69 44.91
CA SER A 467 -2.12 -13.24 44.07
C SER A 467 -1.77 -12.30 42.90
N LYS A 468 -0.50 -12.32 42.46
CA LYS A 468 -0.08 -11.64 41.23
C LYS A 468 -0.46 -12.52 40.04
N GLN A 469 -1.30 -12.01 39.15
CA GLN A 469 -1.73 -12.69 37.93
C GLN A 469 -1.16 -11.98 36.68
N PRO A 470 -0.83 -12.73 35.62
CA PRO A 470 -0.38 -12.16 34.36
C PRO A 470 -1.52 -11.42 33.63
N VAL A 471 -1.17 -10.44 32.82
CA VAL A 471 -2.09 -9.80 31.86
C VAL A 471 -1.98 -10.43 30.47
N TYR A 472 -3.00 -10.22 29.65
CA TYR A 472 -2.94 -10.36 28.19
C TYR A 472 -2.77 -8.98 27.58
N VAL A 473 -1.97 -8.89 26.51
CA VAL A 473 -1.72 -7.63 25.81
C VAL A 473 -2.33 -7.68 24.41
N ILE A 474 -3.15 -6.69 24.08
CA ILE A 474 -3.70 -6.52 22.73
C ILE A 474 -3.04 -5.31 22.08
N HIS A 475 -2.39 -5.52 20.94
CA HIS A 475 -1.76 -4.48 20.12
C HIS A 475 -2.72 -4.08 19.02
N ARG A 476 -2.98 -2.79 18.87
CA ARG A 476 -3.94 -2.32 17.86
C ARG A 476 -3.53 -0.98 17.25
N ALA A 477 -3.78 -0.85 15.95
CA ALA A 477 -3.67 0.42 15.24
C ALA A 477 -4.79 0.58 14.18
N PRO A 478 -6.04 0.94 14.58
CA PRO A 478 -7.21 0.95 13.71
C PRO A 478 -7.15 1.79 12.43
N LEU A 479 -6.32 2.82 12.41
CA LEU A 479 -6.09 3.66 11.24
C LEU A 479 -4.70 3.40 10.64
N GLY A 480 -3.97 2.40 11.11
CA GLY A 480 -2.61 2.11 10.70
C GLY A 480 -1.66 3.28 10.94
N SER A 481 -0.76 3.53 9.98
CA SER A 481 0.05 4.74 9.96
C SER A 481 -0.64 5.89 9.23
N HIS A 482 -0.41 7.13 9.67
CA HIS A 482 -0.87 8.32 8.97
C HIS A 482 -0.47 8.30 7.50
N GLU A 483 0.78 7.92 7.23
CA GLU A 483 1.34 7.87 5.89
C GLU A 483 0.55 6.89 5.02
N ARG A 484 0.46 5.62 5.42
CA ARG A 484 -0.20 4.58 4.61
C ARG A 484 -1.69 4.83 4.49
N PHE A 485 -2.37 5.23 5.56
CA PHE A 485 -3.79 5.47 5.53
C PHE A 485 -4.14 6.70 4.69
N THR A 486 -3.38 7.78 4.79
CA THR A 486 -3.60 8.95 3.92
C THR A 486 -3.33 8.62 2.46
N ALA A 487 -2.30 7.82 2.16
CA ALA A 487 -2.05 7.32 0.81
C ALA A 487 -3.27 6.57 0.25
N PHE A 488 -3.82 5.66 1.05
CA PHE A 488 -5.05 4.95 0.72
C PHE A 488 -6.23 5.91 0.50
N LEU A 489 -6.45 6.88 1.39
CA LEU A 489 -7.55 7.83 1.26
C LEU A 489 -7.42 8.72 0.01
N ILE A 490 -6.20 9.11 -0.37
CA ILE A 490 -5.96 9.84 -1.63
C ILE A 490 -6.44 8.99 -2.82
N GLU A 491 -6.08 7.70 -2.86
CA GLU A 491 -6.46 6.77 -3.93
C GLU A 491 -7.98 6.50 -3.94
N HIS A 492 -8.53 6.23 -2.75
CA HIS A 492 -9.94 5.93 -2.53
C HIS A 492 -10.83 7.09 -3.02
N TYR A 493 -10.51 8.32 -2.65
CA TYR A 493 -11.27 9.50 -3.07
C TYR A 493 -10.81 10.10 -4.42
N ALA A 494 -9.78 9.56 -5.06
CA ALA A 494 -9.13 10.21 -6.22
C ALA A 494 -8.77 11.69 -5.95
N GLY A 495 -8.33 11.98 -4.72
CA GLY A 495 -8.03 13.34 -4.25
C GLY A 495 -9.25 14.22 -3.90
N LYS A 496 -10.48 13.73 -4.12
CA LYS A 496 -11.74 14.40 -3.77
C LYS A 496 -12.16 14.12 -2.33
N PHE A 497 -11.35 14.54 -1.35
CA PHE A 497 -11.68 14.32 0.06
C PHE A 497 -13.05 14.87 0.44
N PRO A 498 -13.85 14.18 1.26
CA PRO A 498 -15.11 14.72 1.77
C PRO A 498 -14.85 16.03 2.52
N THR A 499 -15.85 16.92 2.60
CA THR A 499 -15.70 18.27 3.15
C THR A 499 -15.03 18.27 4.52
N TRP A 500 -15.37 17.32 5.40
CA TRP A 500 -14.81 17.28 6.74
C TRP A 500 -13.29 17.04 6.77
N LEU A 501 -12.75 16.34 5.76
CA LEU A 501 -11.34 15.99 5.63
C LEU A 501 -10.58 16.88 4.63
N ALA A 502 -11.30 17.61 3.78
CA ALA A 502 -10.69 18.45 2.74
C ALA A 502 -9.75 19.51 3.34
N PRO A 503 -8.49 19.63 2.87
CA PRO A 503 -7.54 20.61 3.41
C PRO A 503 -8.05 22.05 3.33
N VAL A 504 -8.71 22.37 2.22
CA VAL A 504 -9.46 23.61 2.01
C VAL A 504 -10.89 23.20 1.72
N GLN A 505 -11.80 23.61 2.58
CA GLN A 505 -13.23 23.29 2.48
C GLN A 505 -13.93 24.26 1.52
N ALA A 506 -13.54 25.54 1.57
CA ALA A 506 -14.13 26.58 0.75
C ALA A 506 -13.08 27.54 0.16
N ILE A 507 -13.34 28.07 -1.03
CA ILE A 507 -12.54 29.13 -1.64
C ILE A 507 -13.43 30.25 -2.16
N VAL A 508 -13.14 31.48 -1.75
CA VAL A 508 -13.87 32.68 -2.18
C VAL A 508 -13.24 33.22 -3.46
N ILE A 509 -14.06 33.46 -4.47
CA ILE A 509 -13.66 33.89 -5.81
C ILE A 509 -14.38 35.22 -6.15
N PRO A 510 -13.70 36.37 -6.00
CA PRO A 510 -14.24 37.65 -6.45
C PRO A 510 -14.27 37.72 -7.98
N ILE A 511 -15.36 38.23 -8.56
CA ILE A 511 -15.48 38.37 -10.02
C ILE A 511 -14.68 39.56 -10.59
N ALA A 512 -14.26 40.49 -9.73
CA ALA A 512 -13.42 41.65 -10.06
C ALA A 512 -12.78 42.21 -8.78
N ASP A 513 -11.68 42.95 -8.92
CA ASP A 513 -10.86 43.50 -7.83
C ASP A 513 -11.66 44.38 -6.84
N ARG A 514 -12.72 45.04 -7.31
CA ARG A 514 -13.60 45.84 -6.43
C ARG A 514 -14.37 45.01 -5.39
N HIS A 515 -14.45 43.69 -5.56
CA HIS A 515 -15.14 42.78 -4.63
C HIS A 515 -14.19 42.12 -3.62
N GLU A 516 -12.89 42.43 -3.65
CA GLU A 516 -11.90 41.81 -2.76
C GLU A 516 -12.19 42.07 -1.28
N ASP A 517 -12.65 43.27 -0.93
CA ASP A 517 -13.01 43.60 0.45
C ASP A 517 -14.14 42.70 0.97
N TYR A 518 -15.17 42.50 0.14
CA TYR A 518 -16.26 41.60 0.49
C TYR A 518 -15.81 40.13 0.52
N ALA A 519 -14.95 39.71 -0.41
CA ALA A 519 -14.39 38.36 -0.41
C ALA A 519 -13.58 38.06 0.87
N ASN A 520 -12.76 39.02 1.31
CA ASN A 520 -12.02 38.92 2.57
C ASN A 520 -12.95 38.89 3.78
N LYS A 521 -14.03 39.68 3.79
CA LYS A 521 -15.07 39.64 4.84
C LYS A 521 -15.75 38.28 4.92
N VAL A 522 -16.11 37.69 3.77
CA VAL A 522 -16.69 36.33 3.69
C VAL A 522 -15.71 35.31 4.27
N ARG A 523 -14.44 35.34 3.84
CA ARG A 523 -13.40 34.47 4.40
C ARG A 523 -13.29 34.63 5.91
N ASP A 524 -13.18 35.85 6.43
CA ASP A 524 -13.02 36.05 7.88
C ASP A 524 -14.22 35.57 8.69
N THR A 525 -15.42 35.71 8.13
CA THR A 525 -16.65 35.21 8.75
C THR A 525 -16.63 33.70 8.84
N LEU A 526 -16.34 33.01 7.73
CA LEU A 526 -16.29 31.55 7.67
C LEU A 526 -15.13 30.97 8.50
N PHE A 527 -13.96 31.60 8.43
CA PHE A 527 -12.76 31.18 9.17
C PHE A 527 -12.98 31.22 10.70
N ARG A 528 -13.74 32.21 11.20
CA ARG A 528 -14.05 32.35 12.62
C ARG A 528 -15.36 31.66 13.04
N ALA A 529 -16.10 31.09 12.09
CA ALA A 529 -17.36 30.42 12.39
C ALA A 529 -17.10 29.17 13.24
N PRO A 530 -17.96 28.84 14.22
CA PRO A 530 -17.74 27.73 15.15
C PRO A 530 -18.05 26.39 14.46
N VAL A 531 -17.06 25.86 13.73
CA VAL A 531 -17.13 24.54 13.09
C VAL A 531 -16.09 23.63 13.73
N ASP A 532 -16.49 22.39 14.06
CA ASP A 532 -15.65 21.40 14.75
C ASP A 532 -14.57 20.79 13.84
N THR A 533 -13.69 21.65 13.34
CA THR A 533 -12.45 21.30 12.64
C THR A 533 -11.26 21.38 13.60
N VAL A 534 -10.11 20.86 13.19
CA VAL A 534 -8.82 21.07 13.89
C VAL A 534 -8.52 22.55 14.20
N HIS A 535 -9.02 23.49 13.40
CA HIS A 535 -8.77 24.93 13.58
C HIS A 535 -9.92 25.68 14.28
N GLY A 536 -11.01 24.99 14.63
CA GLY A 536 -12.17 25.61 15.26
C GLY A 536 -13.02 26.49 14.34
N GLY A 537 -12.88 26.35 13.02
CA GLY A 537 -13.71 27.01 12.02
C GLY A 537 -13.53 26.49 10.60
N VAL A 538 -14.18 27.12 9.61
CA VAL A 538 -14.13 26.65 8.22
C VAL A 538 -12.73 26.89 7.64
N ARG A 539 -12.16 25.86 7.00
CA ARG A 539 -10.89 25.99 6.28
C ARG A 539 -11.14 26.68 4.93
N VAL A 540 -11.04 28.01 4.93
CA VAL A 540 -11.40 28.85 3.78
C VAL A 540 -10.23 29.69 3.26
N GLU A 541 -10.12 29.80 1.95
CA GLU A 541 -9.15 30.66 1.25
C GLU A 541 -9.85 31.72 0.38
N VAL A 542 -9.09 32.71 -0.10
CA VAL A 542 -9.56 33.68 -1.11
C VAL A 542 -8.62 33.66 -2.31
N ASP A 543 -9.15 33.57 -3.51
CA ASP A 543 -8.38 33.69 -4.76
C ASP A 543 -8.37 35.15 -5.25
N LEU A 544 -7.33 35.89 -4.86
CA LEU A 544 -7.08 37.27 -5.28
C LEU A 544 -6.18 37.36 -6.53
N ALA A 545 -5.94 36.26 -7.25
CA ALA A 545 -5.08 36.30 -8.43
C ALA A 545 -5.69 37.20 -9.52
N ALA A 546 -4.85 37.89 -10.30
CA ALA A 546 -5.27 38.69 -11.45
C ALA A 546 -5.65 37.80 -12.66
N GLU A 547 -6.59 36.88 -12.47
CA GLU A 547 -7.06 35.90 -13.45
C GLU A 547 -8.57 36.01 -13.68
N ARG A 548 -9.03 35.60 -14.86
CA ARG A 548 -10.46 35.52 -15.15
C ARG A 548 -11.15 34.54 -14.19
N MET A 549 -12.34 34.87 -13.73
CA MET A 549 -13.16 34.03 -12.84
C MET A 549 -13.24 32.56 -13.29
N GLN A 550 -13.44 32.28 -14.58
CA GLN A 550 -13.50 30.90 -15.08
C GLN A 550 -12.18 30.14 -14.90
N LYS A 551 -11.03 30.83 -14.94
CA LYS A 551 -9.72 30.22 -14.67
C LYS A 551 -9.58 29.91 -13.17
N LYS A 552 -9.97 30.84 -12.29
CA LYS A 552 -10.02 30.62 -10.83
C LYS A 552 -10.88 29.41 -10.45
N ILE A 553 -12.08 29.31 -11.02
CA ILE A 553 -12.98 28.15 -10.85
C ILE A 553 -12.28 26.85 -11.30
N ARG A 554 -11.64 26.83 -12.48
CA ARG A 554 -10.91 25.64 -12.95
C ARG A 554 -9.74 25.27 -12.05
N ASN A 555 -9.02 26.25 -11.50
CA ASN A 555 -7.93 26.01 -10.56
C ASN A 555 -8.47 25.38 -9.27
N ALA A 556 -9.58 25.91 -8.72
CA ALA A 556 -10.24 25.36 -7.55
C ALA A 556 -10.76 23.93 -7.77
N GLN A 557 -11.34 23.65 -8.95
CA GLN A 557 -11.76 22.29 -9.35
C GLN A 557 -10.57 21.34 -9.48
N THR A 558 -9.45 21.80 -10.03
CA THR A 558 -8.20 21.02 -10.13
C THR A 558 -7.64 20.67 -8.75
N ARG A 559 -7.81 21.58 -7.78
CA ARG A 559 -7.49 21.39 -6.35
C ARG A 559 -8.53 20.57 -5.58
N GLN A 560 -9.63 20.16 -6.23
CA GLN A 560 -10.74 19.39 -5.64
C GLN A 560 -11.39 20.05 -4.40
N ILE A 561 -11.39 21.38 -4.33
CA ILE A 561 -12.00 22.14 -3.21
C ILE A 561 -13.53 21.94 -3.24
N PRO A 562 -14.16 21.48 -2.14
CA PRO A 562 -15.60 21.19 -2.11
C PRO A 562 -16.46 22.40 -2.49
N TYR A 563 -16.25 23.55 -1.86
CA TYR A 563 -17.06 24.75 -2.06
C TYR A 563 -16.29 25.88 -2.76
N MET A 564 -16.82 26.34 -3.88
CA MET A 564 -16.36 27.55 -4.59
C MET A 564 -17.40 28.65 -4.40
N LEU A 565 -17.03 29.73 -3.69
CA LEU A 565 -17.91 30.81 -3.27
C LEU A 565 -17.68 32.03 -4.17
N VAL A 566 -18.51 32.22 -5.18
CA VAL A 566 -18.40 33.34 -6.12
C VAL A 566 -19.07 34.57 -5.52
N VAL A 567 -18.37 35.71 -5.57
CA VAL A 567 -18.88 36.99 -5.04
C VAL A 567 -18.76 38.12 -6.06
N GLY A 568 -19.88 38.80 -6.32
CA GLY A 568 -19.96 40.02 -7.11
C GLY A 568 -20.78 41.11 -6.41
N ASP A 569 -21.20 42.12 -7.18
CA ASP A 569 -21.95 43.26 -6.65
C ASP A 569 -23.26 42.81 -5.97
N ALA A 570 -24.02 41.91 -6.60
CA ALA A 570 -25.30 41.41 -6.08
C ALA A 570 -25.13 40.61 -4.77
N GLU A 571 -24.09 39.79 -4.67
CA GLU A 571 -23.78 39.02 -3.47
C GLU A 571 -23.32 39.94 -2.32
N ALA A 572 -22.51 40.96 -2.64
CA ALA A 572 -22.05 41.93 -1.66
C ALA A 572 -23.19 42.80 -1.09
N GLU A 573 -24.13 43.23 -1.93
CA GLU A 573 -25.33 43.98 -1.52
C GLU A 573 -26.28 43.14 -0.65
N ALA A 574 -26.44 41.86 -0.98
CA ALA A 574 -27.34 40.96 -0.25
C ALA A 574 -26.71 40.35 1.02
N GLY A 575 -25.38 40.42 1.17
CA GLY A 575 -24.67 39.71 2.24
C GLY A 575 -24.67 38.18 2.03
N GLU A 576 -24.65 37.74 0.77
CA GLU A 576 -24.74 36.34 0.35
C GLU A 576 -23.48 35.90 -0.42
N VAL A 577 -23.43 34.62 -0.79
CA VAL A 577 -22.45 34.04 -1.71
C VAL A 577 -23.16 33.16 -2.73
N ALA A 578 -22.72 33.19 -4.00
CA ALA A 578 -23.15 32.23 -5.00
C ALA A 578 -22.26 30.99 -4.90
N VAL A 579 -22.85 29.85 -4.56
CA VAL A 579 -22.10 28.64 -4.19
C VAL A 579 -22.09 27.65 -5.35
N ARG A 580 -20.89 27.18 -5.68
CA ARG A 580 -20.68 26.05 -6.59
C ARG A 580 -20.01 24.92 -5.84
N HIS A 581 -20.64 23.75 -5.80
CA HIS A 581 -20.04 22.52 -5.27
C HIS A 581 -19.24 21.80 -6.36
N ARG A 582 -18.11 21.17 -6.02
CA ARG A 582 -17.27 20.47 -7.00
C ARG A 582 -18.01 19.37 -7.77
N ASP A 583 -18.92 18.66 -7.11
CA ASP A 583 -19.65 17.51 -7.69
C ASP A 583 -21.07 17.86 -8.17
N HIS A 584 -21.69 18.92 -7.63
CA HIS A 584 -23.08 19.29 -7.98
C HIS A 584 -23.19 20.53 -8.86
N GLY A 585 -22.05 21.17 -9.18
CA GLY A 585 -22.05 22.41 -9.94
C GLY A 585 -22.71 23.54 -9.13
N ASP A 586 -23.52 24.36 -9.78
CA ASP A 586 -24.20 25.47 -9.12
C ASP A 586 -25.26 24.94 -8.14
N VAL A 587 -25.14 25.35 -6.87
CA VAL A 587 -26.05 24.98 -5.77
C VAL A 587 -26.84 26.18 -5.23
N GLY A 588 -26.81 27.32 -5.93
CA GLY A 588 -27.59 28.51 -5.61
C GLY A 588 -26.87 29.51 -4.70
N LYS A 589 -27.63 30.46 -4.17
CA LYS A 589 -27.13 31.50 -3.25
C LYS A 589 -27.39 31.12 -1.81
N PHE A 590 -26.44 31.44 -0.95
CA PHE A 590 -26.53 31.18 0.49
C PHE A 590 -26.23 32.46 1.26
N LYS A 591 -26.97 32.66 2.36
CA LYS A 591 -26.47 33.50 3.46
C LYS A 591 -25.31 32.79 4.13
N LEU A 592 -24.39 33.57 4.69
CA LEU A 592 -23.19 33.02 5.32
C LEU A 592 -23.52 32.04 6.46
N ASP A 593 -24.52 32.36 7.29
CA ASP A 593 -24.92 31.51 8.41
C ASP A 593 -25.48 30.15 7.95
N ASP A 594 -26.28 30.14 6.87
CA ASP A 594 -26.84 28.91 6.30
C ASP A 594 -25.73 28.02 5.71
N LEU A 595 -24.73 28.63 5.07
CA LEU A 595 -23.56 27.92 4.56
C LEU A 595 -22.69 27.35 5.69
N VAL A 596 -22.54 28.10 6.79
CA VAL A 596 -21.83 27.63 7.99
C VAL A 596 -22.52 26.41 8.58
N GLU A 597 -23.85 26.43 8.80
CA GLU A 597 -24.56 25.28 9.35
C GLU A 597 -24.51 24.08 8.40
N ARG A 598 -24.52 24.32 7.08
CA ARG A 598 -24.34 23.26 6.10
C ARG A 598 -22.98 22.56 6.25
N ILE A 599 -21.89 23.32 6.23
CA ILE A 599 -20.52 22.77 6.40
C ILE A 599 -20.36 22.15 7.80
N ALA A 600 -20.93 22.77 8.84
CA ALA A 600 -20.92 22.20 10.18
C ALA A 600 -21.66 20.88 10.26
N THR A 601 -22.78 20.73 9.55
CA THR A 601 -23.49 19.47 9.44
C THR A 601 -22.62 18.42 8.77
N GLU A 602 -21.99 18.73 7.64
CA GLU A 602 -21.08 17.80 6.94
C GLU A 602 -19.87 17.42 7.79
N GLN A 603 -19.36 18.35 8.62
CA GLN A 603 -18.30 18.09 9.60
C GLN A 603 -18.77 17.11 10.69
N ARG A 604 -19.99 17.29 11.23
CA ARG A 604 -20.56 16.41 12.27
C ARG A 604 -20.92 15.03 11.74
N THR A 605 -21.58 14.97 10.58
CA THR A 605 -22.06 13.71 9.98
C THR A 605 -20.95 12.99 9.21
N ARG A 606 -19.84 13.67 8.92
CA ARG A 606 -18.72 13.18 8.11
C ARG A 606 -19.15 12.75 6.71
N THR A 607 -20.23 13.37 6.18
CA THR A 607 -20.82 13.07 4.88
C THR A 607 -21.20 14.36 4.19
N ASP A 608 -20.83 14.51 2.92
CA ASP A 608 -21.22 15.65 2.09
C ASP A 608 -22.74 15.63 1.83
N LEU A 609 -23.41 16.76 2.04
CA LEU A 609 -24.86 16.87 1.88
C LEU A 609 -25.23 16.95 0.39
N PRO A 610 -26.41 16.45 -0.01
CA PRO A 610 -26.87 16.56 -1.38
C PRO A 610 -27.13 18.02 -1.76
N LYS A 611 -27.26 18.27 -3.07
CA LYS A 611 -27.70 19.57 -3.60
C LYS A 611 -29.05 19.97 -2.95
N PRO A 612 -29.21 21.21 -2.44
CA PRO A 612 -30.50 21.70 -1.97
C PRO A 612 -31.55 21.62 -3.07
N GLU A 613 -32.77 21.22 -2.72
CA GLU A 613 -33.92 21.15 -3.63
C GLU A 613 -34.43 22.52 -4.08
#